data_AF-A0A9N8WNL5-F1
#
_entry.id   AF-A0A9N8WNL5-F1
#
_cell.length_a   1.000
_cell.length_b   1.000
_cell.length_c   1.000
_cell.angle_alpha   90.00
_cell.angle_beta   90.00
_cell.angle_gamma   90.00
#
_symmetry.space_group_name_H-M   'P 1'
#
loop_
_entity.id
_entity.type
_entity.pdbx_description
1 polymer ?
#
loop_
_entity_poly.entity_id
_entity_poly.type
_entity_poly.pdbx_seq_one_letter_code
_entity_poly.pdbx_strand_id
1 'polypeptide(L)'
;MPKSKRSWTAKEDNELRTCVRNLGPRWVKISSILDERSAKECAERWNNCLRPGINATSFSLTERQMIKEFYRIYGPQWSRIAANLPRRTSQMVKNCWYSMRRSEAIRIRQSSEAEA
;
A
#
# COMPACT_ATOMS: atom_id res chain seq x y z
N MET A 1 -7.94 21.24 12.32
CA MET A 1 -8.57 19.93 12.00
C MET A 1 -7.68 19.18 11.03
N PRO A 2 -7.18 17.97 11.35
CA PRO A 2 -6.39 17.20 10.41
C PRO A 2 -7.29 16.77 9.24
N LYS A 3 -6.96 17.17 8.01
CA LYS A 3 -7.72 16.82 6.80
C LYS A 3 -7.82 15.29 6.72
N SER A 4 -9.05 14.77 6.72
CA SER A 4 -9.28 13.35 6.47
C SER A 4 -8.70 13.00 5.09
N LYS A 5 -7.91 11.92 5.00
CA LYS A 5 -7.37 11.47 3.72
C LYS A 5 -8.54 11.04 2.84
N ARG A 6 -8.89 11.85 1.83
CA ARG A 6 -9.96 11.54 0.89
C ARG A 6 -9.62 10.25 0.14
N SER A 7 -10.49 9.26 0.26
CA SER A 7 -10.37 8.00 -0.49
C SER A 7 -10.45 8.25 -1.99
N TRP A 8 -9.72 7.45 -2.77
CA TRP A 8 -9.81 7.46 -4.24
C TRP A 8 -11.08 6.75 -4.69
N THR A 9 -11.82 7.38 -5.59
CA THR A 9 -12.99 6.82 -6.25
C THR A 9 -12.60 6.06 -7.52
N ALA A 10 -13.48 5.16 -7.98
CA ALA A 10 -13.28 4.45 -9.24
C ALA A 10 -13.20 5.40 -10.45
N LYS A 11 -13.93 6.53 -10.42
CA LYS A 11 -13.88 7.57 -11.44
C LYS A 11 -12.49 8.22 -11.49
N GLU A 12 -11.98 8.67 -10.35
CA GLU A 12 -10.63 9.26 -10.25
C GLU A 12 -9.55 8.26 -10.67
N ASP A 13 -9.68 6.97 -10.31
CA ASP A 13 -8.75 5.93 -10.74
C ASP A 13 -8.75 5.75 -12.27
N ASN A 14 -9.93 5.78 -12.91
CA ASN A 14 -10.05 5.67 -14.37
C ASN A 14 -9.48 6.89 -15.08
N GLU A 15 -9.73 8.09 -14.57
CA GLU A 15 -9.16 9.33 -15.09
C GLU A 15 -7.64 9.34 -14.93
N LEU A 16 -7.11 8.93 -13.77
CA LEU A 16 -5.67 8.80 -13.53
C LEU A 16 -5.03 7.79 -14.50
N ARG A 17 -5.65 6.62 -14.72
CA ARG A 17 -5.17 5.64 -15.72
C ARG A 17 -5.13 6.25 -17.13
N THR A 18 -6.18 6.96 -17.51
CA THR A 18 -6.29 7.59 -18.84
C THR A 18 -5.22 8.66 -19.02
N CYS A 19 -5.03 9.51 -18.00
CA CYS A 19 -4.02 10.56 -18.00
C CYS A 19 -2.61 9.97 -18.10
N VAL A 20 -2.28 8.93 -17.32
CA VAL A 20 -0.97 8.28 -17.39
C VAL A 20 -0.75 7.59 -18.75
N ARG A 21 -1.79 6.97 -19.33
CA ARG A 21 -1.70 6.37 -20.66
C ARG A 21 -1.39 7.42 -21.75
N ASN A 22 -2.04 8.58 -21.69
CA ASN A 22 -1.92 9.61 -22.73
C ASN A 22 -0.71 10.53 -22.52
N LEU A 23 -0.36 10.79 -21.26
CA LEU A 23 0.65 11.78 -20.88
C LEU A 23 1.90 11.16 -20.21
N GLY A 24 1.95 9.86 -19.97
CA GLY A 24 2.99 9.27 -19.13
C GLY A 24 2.93 9.78 -17.68
N PRO A 25 3.95 9.49 -16.84
CA PRO A 25 3.96 9.82 -15.41
C PRO A 25 4.25 11.32 -15.13
N ARG A 26 3.64 12.24 -15.88
CA ARG A 26 3.78 13.70 -15.71
C ARG A 26 2.86 14.22 -14.61
N TRP A 27 3.15 13.88 -13.37
CA TRP A 27 2.26 14.07 -12.22
C TRP A 27 1.74 15.49 -12.04
N VAL A 28 2.57 16.52 -12.25
CA VAL A 28 2.15 17.94 -12.13
C VAL A 28 1.05 18.29 -13.14
N LYS A 29 1.20 17.83 -14.38
CA LYS A 29 0.19 18.02 -15.44
C LYS A 29 -1.05 17.15 -15.22
N ILE A 30 -0.89 15.99 -14.60
CA ILE A 30 -2.01 15.11 -14.27
C ILE A 30 -2.84 15.70 -13.12
N SER A 31 -2.19 16.26 -12.09
CA SER A 31 -2.89 16.90 -10.97
C SER A 31 -3.70 18.11 -11.38
N SER A 32 -3.30 18.84 -12.42
CA SER A 32 -4.10 19.95 -12.97
C SER A 32 -5.28 19.50 -13.83
N ILE A 33 -5.43 18.19 -14.06
CA ILE A 33 -6.60 17.60 -14.73
C ILE A 33 -7.52 16.97 -13.67
N LEU A 34 -6.93 16.36 -12.64
CA LEU A 34 -7.60 15.82 -11.48
C LEU A 34 -7.68 16.90 -10.38
N ASP A 35 -8.30 18.05 -10.64
CA ASP A 35 -8.23 19.32 -9.88
C ASP A 35 -8.25 19.22 -8.33
N GLU A 36 -8.76 18.12 -7.77
CA GLU A 36 -8.81 17.86 -6.33
C GLU A 36 -7.74 16.89 -5.81
N ARG A 37 -6.71 16.57 -6.61
CA ARG A 37 -5.60 15.67 -6.27
C ARG A 37 -4.27 16.32 -6.58
N SER A 38 -3.37 16.33 -5.60
CA SER A 38 -2.00 16.80 -5.79
C SER A 38 -1.17 15.83 -6.64
N ALA A 39 -0.11 16.33 -7.27
CA ALA A 39 0.83 15.53 -8.04
C ALA A 39 1.40 14.35 -7.23
N LYS A 40 1.66 14.59 -5.93
CA LYS A 40 2.14 13.57 -5.00
C LYS A 40 1.11 12.46 -4.80
N GLU A 41 -0.16 12.81 -4.56
CA GLU A 41 -1.23 11.82 -4.39
C GLU A 41 -1.42 10.99 -5.66
N CYS A 42 -1.35 11.62 -6.85
CA CYS A 42 -1.43 10.93 -8.12
C CYS A 42 -0.30 9.90 -8.28
N ALA A 43 0.94 10.31 -8.00
CA ALA A 43 2.11 9.44 -8.07
C ALA A 43 2.03 8.28 -7.07
N GLU A 44 1.61 8.55 -5.83
CA GLU A 44 1.43 7.53 -4.79
C GLU A 44 0.34 6.53 -5.18
N ARG A 45 -0.82 7.02 -5.65
CA ARG A 45 -1.93 6.15 -6.08
C ARG A 45 -1.53 5.25 -7.24
N TRP A 46 -0.85 5.81 -8.23
CA TRP A 46 -0.37 5.04 -9.37
C TRP A 46 0.60 3.94 -8.93
N ASN A 47 1.67 4.31 -8.22
CA ASN A 47 2.74 3.38 -7.86
C ASN A 47 2.34 2.33 -6.83
N ASN A 48 1.33 2.61 -6.00
CA ASN A 48 0.90 1.69 -4.95
C ASN A 48 -0.31 0.84 -5.32
N CYS A 49 -1.14 1.27 -6.27
CA CYS A 49 -2.42 0.62 -6.54
C CYS A 49 -2.75 0.42 -8.03
N LEU A 50 -2.44 1.37 -8.92
CA LEU A 50 -2.97 1.34 -10.29
C LEU A 50 -1.97 0.86 -11.36
N ARG A 51 -0.66 0.92 -11.08
CA ARG A 51 0.36 0.51 -12.05
C ARG A 51 0.11 -0.95 -12.47
N PRO A 52 0.14 -1.25 -13.78
CA PRO A 52 0.07 -2.62 -14.25
C PRO A 52 1.09 -3.52 -13.55
N GLY A 53 0.65 -4.72 -13.19
CA GLY A 53 1.50 -5.68 -12.47
C GLY A 53 1.48 -5.54 -10.95
N ILE A 54 0.69 -4.64 -10.35
CA ILE A 54 0.41 -4.65 -8.91
C ILE A 54 -0.70 -5.67 -8.62
N ASN A 55 -0.48 -6.53 -7.63
CA ASN A 55 -1.50 -7.46 -7.16
C ASN A 55 -2.24 -6.86 -5.96
N ALA A 56 -3.51 -6.48 -6.14
CA ALA A 56 -4.33 -5.89 -5.09
C ALA A 56 -4.98 -6.91 -4.12
N THR A 57 -4.77 -8.21 -4.30
CA THR A 57 -5.37 -9.23 -3.42
C THR A 57 -4.71 -9.27 -2.04
N SER A 58 -5.35 -9.93 -1.08
CA SER A 58 -4.77 -10.17 0.24
C SER A 58 -3.43 -10.92 0.16
N PHE A 59 -2.54 -10.69 1.13
CA PHE A 59 -1.29 -11.45 1.25
C PHE A 59 -1.57 -12.90 1.66
N SER A 60 -0.94 -13.86 0.97
CA SER A 60 -0.99 -15.28 1.33
C SER A 60 -0.26 -15.55 2.65
N LEU A 61 -0.42 -16.75 3.22
CA LEU A 61 0.33 -17.14 4.41
C LEU A 61 1.84 -17.19 4.13
N THR A 62 2.23 -17.71 2.96
CA THR A 62 3.62 -17.77 2.51
C THR A 62 4.22 -16.37 2.38
N GLU A 63 3.52 -15.44 1.70
CA GLU A 63 4.03 -14.07 1.58
C GLU A 63 4.16 -13.40 2.95
N ARG A 64 3.21 -13.64 3.87
CA ARG A 64 3.27 -13.12 5.25
C ARG A 64 4.46 -13.68 6.03
N GLN A 65 4.77 -14.97 5.88
CA GLN A 65 5.96 -15.58 6.47
C GLN A 65 7.25 -14.98 5.91
N MET A 66 7.33 -14.79 4.58
CA MET A 66 8.47 -14.12 3.95
C MET A 66 8.67 -12.70 4.47
N ILE A 67 7.59 -11.92 4.63
CA ILE A 67 7.67 -10.57 5.22
C ILE A 67 8.26 -10.62 6.63
N LYS A 68 7.82 -11.59 7.46
CA LYS A 68 8.37 -11.75 8.81
C LYS A 68 9.86 -12.05 8.78
N GLU A 69 10.28 -12.98 7.94
CA GLU A 69 11.69 -13.38 7.85
C GLU A 69 12.56 -12.23 7.36
N PHE A 70 12.18 -11.59 6.26
CA PHE A 70 12.95 -10.45 5.73
C PHE A 70 12.94 -9.24 6.66
N TYR A 71 11.89 -9.04 7.48
CA TYR A 71 11.92 -8.00 8.51
C TYR A 71 12.93 -8.32 9.61
N ARG A 72 13.14 -9.59 9.98
CA ARG A 72 14.21 -9.97 10.94
C ARG A 72 15.59 -9.65 10.41
N ILE A 73 15.81 -9.83 9.11
CA ILE A 73 17.11 -9.61 8.45
C ILE A 73 17.36 -8.11 8.18
N TYR A 74 16.38 -7.41 7.61
CA TYR A 74 16.56 -6.04 7.09
C TYR A 74 15.92 -4.95 7.95
N GLY A 75 15.07 -5.30 8.92
CA GLY A 75 14.25 -4.33 9.65
C GLY A 75 13.23 -3.61 8.75
N PRO A 76 12.88 -2.34 9.03
CA PRO A 76 11.81 -1.61 8.32
C PRO A 76 12.21 -1.11 6.92
N GLN A 77 13.09 -1.83 6.22
CA GLN A 77 13.49 -1.53 4.85
C GLN A 77 12.49 -2.09 3.83
N TRP A 78 11.29 -1.49 3.79
CA TRP A 78 10.14 -2.01 3.02
C TRP A 78 10.40 -2.21 1.53
N SER A 79 11.19 -1.33 0.91
CA SER A 79 11.56 -1.46 -0.50
C SER A 79 12.40 -2.71 -0.75
N ARG A 80 13.32 -3.05 0.17
CA ARG A 80 14.16 -4.24 0.09
C ARG A 80 13.35 -5.52 0.32
N ILE A 81 12.39 -5.48 1.26
CA ILE A 81 11.47 -6.60 1.48
C ILE A 81 10.56 -6.81 0.26
N ALA A 82 9.98 -5.73 -0.28
CA ALA A 82 9.10 -5.80 -1.44
C ALA A 82 9.80 -6.29 -2.72
N ALA A 83 11.11 -6.07 -2.86
CA ALA A 83 11.89 -6.61 -3.97
C ALA A 83 11.86 -8.16 -4.04
N ASN A 84 11.60 -8.84 -2.91
CA ASN A 84 11.49 -10.29 -2.82
C ASN A 84 10.05 -10.81 -2.99
N LEU A 85 9.08 -9.91 -3.19
CA LEU A 85 7.66 -10.24 -3.28
C LEU A 85 7.11 -9.72 -4.63
N PRO A 86 7.04 -10.57 -5.66
CA PRO A 86 6.63 -10.13 -6.98
C PRO A 86 5.23 -9.52 -6.93
N ARG A 87 5.04 -8.42 -7.67
CA ARG A 87 3.76 -7.69 -7.76
C ARG A 87 3.28 -7.03 -6.45
N ARG A 88 4.11 -7.01 -5.40
CA ARG A 88 3.83 -6.29 -4.14
C ARG A 88 4.64 -5.00 -4.07
N THR A 89 4.05 -3.96 -3.49
CA THR A 89 4.72 -2.67 -3.30
C THR A 89 5.25 -2.55 -1.87
N SER A 90 6.25 -1.70 -1.66
CA SER A 90 6.78 -1.40 -0.32
C SER A 90 5.68 -0.93 0.63
N GLN A 91 4.73 -0.14 0.14
CA GLN A 91 3.57 0.31 0.91
C GLN A 91 2.64 -0.83 1.31
N MET A 92 2.39 -1.79 0.42
CA MET A 92 1.59 -2.97 0.72
C MET A 92 2.24 -3.85 1.78
N VAL A 93 3.55 -4.08 1.66
CA VAL A 93 4.33 -4.86 2.64
C VAL A 93 4.30 -4.20 4.02
N LYS A 94 4.55 -2.89 4.08
CA LYS A 94 4.45 -2.10 5.31
C LYS A 94 3.06 -2.24 5.96
N ASN A 95 2.00 -2.09 5.16
CA ASN A 95 0.62 -2.21 5.64
C ASN A 95 0.33 -3.62 6.16
N CYS A 96 0.80 -4.65 5.45
CA CYS A 96 0.66 -6.04 5.86
C CYS A 96 1.34 -6.29 7.21
N TRP A 97 2.58 -5.83 7.38
CA TRP A 97 3.33 -5.96 8.62
C TRP A 97 2.59 -5.36 9.82
N TYR A 98 2.18 -4.09 9.74
CA TYR A 98 1.45 -3.45 10.84
C TYR A 98 0.08 -4.08 11.08
N SER A 99 -0.61 -4.54 10.04
CA SER A 99 -1.85 -5.28 10.21
C SER A 99 -1.62 -6.58 10.98
N MET A 100 -0.59 -7.35 10.64
CA MET A 100 -0.25 -8.59 11.34
C MET A 100 0.08 -8.32 12.82
N ARG A 101 0.91 -7.30 13.09
CA ARG A 101 1.29 -6.94 14.47
C ARG A 101 0.10 -6.49 15.32
N ARG A 102 -0.84 -5.73 14.74
CA ARG A 102 -2.08 -5.36 15.44
C ARG A 102 -2.93 -6.59 15.76
N SER A 103 -3.11 -7.50 14.80
CA SER A 103 -3.87 -8.74 15.03
C SER A 103 -3.24 -9.62 16.10
N GLU A 104 -1.91 -9.70 16.14
CA GLU A 104 -1.16 -10.45 17.16
C GLU A 104 -1.33 -9.85 18.56
N ALA A 105 -1.22 -8.52 18.69
CA ALA A 105 -1.43 -7.83 19.97
C ALA A 105 -2.85 -8.04 20.52
N ILE A 106 -3.87 -8.02 19.65
CA ILE A 106 -5.26 -8.29 20.04
C ILE A 106 -5.42 -9.73 20.55
N ARG A 107 -4.82 -10.71 19.86
CA ARG A 107 -4.88 -12.13 20.26
C ARG A 107 -4.24 -12.37 21.62
N ILE A 108 -3.06 -11.79 21.86
CA ILE A 108 -2.36 -11.93 23.15
C ILE A 108 -3.23 -11.38 24.29
N ARG A 109 -3.84 -10.20 24.09
CA ARG A 109 -4.73 -9.59 25.07
C ARG A 109 -5.96 -10.46 25.39
N GLN A 110 -6.59 -11.03 24.36
CA GLN A 110 -7.74 -11.93 24.55
C GLN A 110 -7.36 -13.23 25.25
N SER A 111 -6.16 -13.77 24.99
CA SER A 111 -5.64 -14.94 25.69
C SER A 111 -5.42 -14.66 27.17
N SER A 112 -4.82 -13.51 27.52
CA SER A 112 -4.59 -13.13 28.92
C SER A 112 -5.88 -12.82 29.69
N GLU A 113 -6.92 -12.34 29.01
CA GLU A 113 -8.24 -12.07 29.63
C GLU A 113 -9.08 -13.34 29.81
N ALA A 114 -8.79 -14.42 29.07
CA ALA A 114 -9.49 -15.70 29.18
C ALA A 114 -8.89 -16.65 30.24
N GLU A 115 -7.64 -16.40 30.63
CA GLU A 115 -6.90 -17.16 31.66
C GLU A 115 -6.99 -16.52 33.06
N ALA A 116 -7.57 -15.32 33.17
CA ALA A 116 -7.78 -14.55 34.40
C ALA A 116 -9.24 -14.66 34.89
#